data_AF-A0A371P089-F1
#
_entry.id   AF-A0A371P089-F1
#
_cell.length_a   1.000
_cell.length_b   1.000
_cell.length_c   1.000
_cell.angle_alpha   90.00
_cell.angle_beta   90.00
_cell.angle_gamma   90.00
#
_symmetry.space_group_name_H-M   'P 1'
#
loop_
_entity.id
_entity.type
_entity.pdbx_description
1 polymer ?
#
loop_
_entity_poly.entity_id
_entity_poly.type
_entity_poly.pdbx_seq_one_letter_code
_entity_poly.pdbx_strand_id
1 'polypeptide(L)'
;MRALTALEKVASEAARKRVNKVFGAKRTEIGVQLRKLPITAERRRKELWAQCESVRDIKGLPVKLRVNDVEIVVNYELYRRMMRTLKGRRWCAFITVTPITGARALIIDHKDWHSSSNGTITFNELPQYQRDLLSDLPIIESTE
;
A
#
# COMPACT_ATOMS: atom_id res chain seq x y z
N MET A 1 -10.88 -1.95 15.58
CA MET A 1 -10.86 -0.98 14.46
C MET A 1 -12.28 -0.51 14.11
N ARG A 2 -12.49 0.81 14.02
CA ARG A 2 -13.75 1.42 13.58
C ARG A 2 -13.99 1.28 12.07
N ALA A 3 -15.25 1.40 11.67
CA ALA A 3 -15.59 1.54 10.26
C ALA A 3 -15.19 2.92 9.73
N LEU A 4 -14.80 3.00 8.45
CA LEU A 4 -14.72 4.27 7.73
C LEU A 4 -16.10 4.92 7.61
N THR A 5 -16.16 6.22 7.86
CA THR A 5 -17.34 7.06 7.59
C THR A 5 -17.55 7.21 6.07
N ALA A 6 -18.74 7.64 5.66
CA ALA A 6 -19.04 7.88 4.25
C ALA A 6 -18.12 8.94 3.63
N LEU A 7 -17.85 10.03 4.36
CA LEU A 7 -16.96 11.11 3.91
C LEU A 7 -15.53 10.62 3.71
N GLU A 8 -14.99 9.84 4.65
CA GLU A 8 -13.63 9.29 4.54
C GLU A 8 -13.50 8.32 3.35
N LYS A 9 -14.53 7.50 3.09
CA LYS A 9 -14.54 6.63 1.91
C LYS A 9 -14.49 7.45 0.62
N VAL A 10 -15.31 8.49 0.50
CA VAL A 10 -15.35 9.37 -0.67
C VAL A 10 -13.99 10.05 -0.86
N ALA A 11 -13.37 10.54 0.21
CA ALA A 11 -12.04 11.13 0.16
C ALA A 11 -10.97 10.14 -0.32
N SER A 12 -10.94 8.93 0.25
CA SER A 12 -10.04 7.84 -0.18
C SER A 12 -10.25 7.45 -1.65
N GLU A 13 -11.50 7.38 -2.11
CA GLU A 13 -11.80 7.09 -3.52
C GLU A 13 -11.33 8.20 -4.45
N ALA A 14 -11.57 9.46 -4.08
CA ALA A 14 -11.13 10.61 -4.84
C ALA A 14 -9.60 10.65 -4.94
N ALA A 15 -8.90 10.46 -3.82
CA ALA A 15 -7.45 10.36 -3.79
C ALA A 15 -6.93 9.25 -4.69
N ARG A 16 -7.46 8.03 -4.56
CA ARG A 16 -7.13 6.90 -5.43
C ARG A 16 -7.30 7.23 -6.91
N LYS A 17 -8.44 7.82 -7.29
CA LYS A 17 -8.72 8.18 -8.69
C LYS A 17 -7.72 9.19 -9.23
N ARG A 18 -7.37 10.23 -8.45
CA ARG A 18 -6.37 11.23 -8.84
C ARG A 18 -5.00 10.60 -9.04
N VAL A 19 -4.54 9.80 -8.09
CA VAL A 19 -3.22 9.18 -8.16
C VAL A 19 -3.12 8.18 -9.31
N ASN A 20 -4.13 7.32 -9.49
CA ASN A 20 -4.14 6.37 -10.61
C ASN A 20 -4.21 7.08 -11.97
N LYS A 21 -4.82 8.27 -12.06
CA LYS A 21 -4.77 9.09 -13.28
C LYS A 21 -3.33 9.55 -13.59
N VAL A 22 -2.59 10.00 -12.57
CA VAL A 22 -1.18 10.39 -12.71
C VAL A 22 -0.33 9.18 -13.12
N PHE A 23 -0.54 8.03 -12.50
CA PHE A 23 0.17 6.79 -12.83
C PHE A 23 -0.16 6.27 -14.24
N GLY A 24 -1.42 6.38 -14.65
CA GLY A 24 -1.85 6.14 -16.02
C GLY A 24 -1.06 7.00 -17.01
N ALA A 25 -1.03 8.32 -16.80
CA ALA A 25 -0.30 9.24 -17.66
C ALA A 25 1.20 8.91 -17.72
N LYS A 26 1.83 8.62 -16.57
CA LYS A 26 3.26 8.26 -16.50
C LYS A 26 3.57 6.97 -17.26
N ARG A 27 2.73 5.94 -17.15
CA ARG A 27 2.88 4.70 -17.95
C ARG A 27 2.70 4.95 -19.44
N THR A 28 1.74 5.79 -19.82
CA THR A 28 1.55 6.18 -21.22
C THR A 28 2.78 6.89 -21.76
N GLU A 29 3.36 7.82 -21.01
CA GLU A 29 4.60 8.52 -21.37
C GLU A 29 5.77 7.55 -21.57
N ILE A 30 5.99 6.63 -20.61
CA ILE A 30 7.02 5.59 -20.73
C ILE A 30 6.77 4.69 -21.96
N GLY A 31 5.52 4.33 -22.22
CA GLY A 31 5.14 3.55 -23.41
C GLY A 31 5.39 4.30 -24.73
N VAL A 32 5.25 5.62 -24.76
CA VAL A 32 5.65 6.44 -25.91
C VAL A 32 7.16 6.45 -26.07
N GLN A 33 7.93 6.60 -24.98
CA GLN A 33 9.39 6.56 -25.02
C GLN A 33 9.90 5.20 -25.53
N LEU A 34 9.32 4.09 -25.07
CA LEU A 34 9.64 2.74 -25.53
C LEU A 34 9.40 2.56 -27.03
N ARG A 35 8.33 3.13 -27.58
CA ARG A 35 8.01 3.06 -29.02
C ARG A 35 8.97 3.85 -29.91
N LYS A 36 9.59 4.91 -29.37
CA LYS A 36 10.54 5.76 -30.10
C LYS A 36 11.97 5.21 -30.07
N LEU A 37 12.28 4.26 -29.18
CA LEU A 37 13.63 3.71 -29.06
C LEU A 37 13.92 2.69 -30.17
N PRO A 38 15.12 2.72 -30.76
CA PRO A 38 15.54 1.68 -31.69
C PRO A 38 15.66 0.33 -30.97
N ILE A 39 15.48 -0.76 -31.71
CA ILE A 39 15.55 -2.13 -31.17
C ILE A 39 16.92 -2.40 -30.51
N THR A 40 17.98 -1.78 -31.04
CA THR A 40 19.36 -1.89 -30.55
C THR A 40 19.60 -1.27 -29.17
N ALA A 41 18.70 -0.42 -28.66
CA ALA A 41 18.83 0.22 -27.35
C ALA A 41 18.29 -0.66 -26.20
N GLU A 42 18.71 -1.92 -26.13
CA GLU A 42 18.17 -2.93 -25.20
C GLU A 42 18.25 -2.50 -23.73
N ARG A 43 19.42 -1.99 -23.29
CA ARG A 43 19.63 -1.54 -21.90
C ARG A 43 18.62 -0.47 -21.51
N ARG A 44 18.41 0.53 -22.38
CA ARG A 44 17.47 1.62 -22.12
C ARG A 44 16.03 1.15 -22.13
N ARG A 45 15.68 0.21 -23.01
CA ARG A 45 14.35 -0.43 -23.02
C ARG A 45 14.09 -1.20 -21.73
N LYS A 46 15.07 -1.95 -21.22
CA LYS A 46 14.97 -2.67 -19.95
C LYS A 46 14.75 -1.73 -18.77
N GLU A 47 15.47 -0.62 -18.72
CA GLU A 47 15.28 0.43 -17.69
C GLU A 47 13.86 1.02 -17.73
N LEU A 48 13.36 1.38 -18.92
CA LEU A 48 12.02 1.94 -19.06
C LEU A 48 10.92 0.92 -18.72
N TRP A 49 11.12 -0.36 -19.06
CA TRP A 49 10.22 -1.43 -18.65
C TRP A 49 10.17 -1.58 -17.12
N ALA A 50 11.33 -1.58 -16.46
CA ALA A 50 11.40 -1.62 -15.00
C ALA A 50 10.71 -0.41 -14.36
N GLN A 51 10.86 0.79 -14.95
CA GLN A 51 10.13 1.98 -14.51
C GLN A 51 8.62 1.82 -14.69
N CYS A 52 8.17 1.29 -15.83
CA CYS A 52 6.74 1.05 -16.07
C CYS A 52 6.16 0.07 -15.05
N GLU A 53 6.88 -1.01 -14.74
CA GLU A 53 6.47 -2.02 -13.78
C GLU A 53 6.45 -1.49 -12.33
N SER A 54 7.34 -0.56 -12.01
CA SER A 54 7.36 0.10 -10.70
C SER A 54 6.15 1.00 -10.46
N VAL A 55 5.53 1.53 -11.53
CA VAL A 55 4.36 2.39 -11.46
C VAL A 55 3.09 1.53 -11.49
N ARG A 56 2.67 1.06 -10.32
CA ARG A 56 1.46 0.24 -10.15
C ARG A 56 0.28 1.05 -9.62
N ASP A 57 -0.91 0.71 -10.09
CA ASP A 57 -2.15 1.32 -9.60
C ASP A 57 -2.43 0.95 -8.15
N ILE A 58 -2.98 1.92 -7.42
CA ILE A 58 -3.46 1.72 -6.07
C ILE A 58 -4.80 0.98 -6.14
N LYS A 59 -4.88 -0.14 -5.42
CA LYS A 59 -6.07 -0.98 -5.29
C LYS A 59 -6.76 -0.78 -3.94
N GLY A 60 -8.08 -0.99 -3.90
CA GLY A 60 -8.91 -0.81 -2.70
C GLY A 60 -8.97 0.64 -2.24
N LEU A 61 -9.27 0.85 -0.96
CA LEU A 61 -9.36 2.19 -0.37
C LEU A 61 -8.07 2.51 0.39
N PRO A 62 -7.22 3.43 -0.11
CA PRO A 62 -6.01 3.82 0.60
C PRO A 62 -6.38 4.68 1.81
N VAL A 63 -5.74 4.40 2.94
CA VAL A 63 -5.94 5.10 4.22
C VAL A 63 -4.61 5.18 4.95
N LYS A 64 -4.39 6.26 5.71
CA LYS A 64 -3.26 6.36 6.65
C LYS A 64 -3.63 5.67 7.96
N LEU A 65 -2.94 4.59 8.28
CA LEU A 65 -3.02 3.93 9.58
C LEU A 65 -1.96 4.52 10.50
N ARG A 66 -2.32 4.92 11.71
CA ARG A 66 -1.36 5.30 12.77
C ARG A 66 -1.22 4.15 13.77
N VAL A 67 0.02 3.67 13.95
CA VAL A 67 0.41 2.60 14.88
C VAL A 67 1.65 3.07 15.63
N ASN A 68 1.59 3.14 16.97
CA ASN A 68 2.72 3.57 17.82
C ASN A 68 3.38 4.87 17.33
N ASP A 69 2.57 5.90 17.06
CA ASP A 69 2.98 7.21 16.51
C ASP A 69 3.59 7.19 15.10
N VAL A 70 3.61 6.04 14.43
CA VAL A 70 4.07 5.89 13.05
C VAL A 70 2.88 5.79 12.11
N GLU A 71 2.89 6.62 11.06
CA GLU A 71 1.89 6.57 9.99
C GLU A 71 2.34 5.67 8.83
N ILE A 72 1.42 4.86 8.32
CA ILE A 72 1.63 4.02 7.15
C ILE A 72 0.39 4.02 6.25
N VAL A 73 0.58 4.13 4.93
CA VAL A 73 -0.53 4.01 3.98
C VAL A 73 -0.83 2.55 3.66
N VAL A 74 -2.08 2.12 3.89
CA VAL A 74 -2.53 0.75 3.66
C VAL A 74 -3.84 0.70 2.88
N ASN A 75 -4.11 -0.45 2.25
CA ASN A 75 -5.43 -0.76 1.70
C ASN A 75 -6.37 -1.15 2.86
N TYR A 76 -7.32 -0.27 3.18
CA TYR A 76 -8.26 -0.44 4.27
C TYR A 76 -9.10 -1.71 4.16
N GLU A 77 -9.54 -2.10 2.96
CA GLU A 77 -10.40 -3.28 2.78
C GLU A 77 -9.63 -4.56 3.10
N LEU A 78 -8.39 -4.64 2.63
CA LEU A 78 -7.50 -5.76 2.89
C LEU A 78 -7.12 -5.82 4.37
N TYR A 79 -6.72 -4.69 4.95
CA TYR A 79 -6.40 -4.58 6.37
C TYR A 79 -7.60 -4.96 7.25
N ARG A 80 -8.80 -4.43 6.96
CA ARG A 80 -10.03 -4.76 7.69
C ARG A 80 -10.39 -6.24 7.58
N ARG A 81 -10.22 -6.84 6.39
CA ARG A 81 -10.43 -8.28 6.20
C ARG A 81 -9.48 -9.09 7.09
N MET A 82 -8.20 -8.73 7.12
CA MET A 82 -7.21 -9.39 7.99
C MET A 82 -7.54 -9.22 9.48
N MET A 83 -7.87 -8.01 9.93
CA MET A 83 -8.25 -7.77 11.32
C MET A 83 -9.52 -8.53 11.74
N ARG A 84 -10.42 -8.84 10.80
CA ARG A 84 -11.57 -9.73 11.06
C ARG A 84 -11.13 -11.18 11.21
N THR A 85 -10.27 -11.67 10.32
CA THR A 85 -9.72 -13.03 10.39
C THR A 85 -8.94 -13.24 11.71
N LEU A 86 -8.18 -12.23 12.13
CA LEU A 86 -7.39 -12.25 13.35
C LEU A 86 -8.20 -11.94 14.62
N LYS A 87 -9.51 -11.62 14.51
CA LYS A 87 -10.36 -11.27 15.66
C LYS A 87 -10.41 -12.39 16.72
N GLY A 88 -10.36 -13.65 16.30
CA GLY A 88 -10.30 -14.81 17.20
C GLY A 88 -8.94 -15.06 17.84
N ARG A 89 -7.89 -14.33 17.43
CA ARG A 89 -6.47 -14.54 17.82
C ARG A 89 -5.82 -13.26 18.37
N ARG A 90 -6.64 -12.28 18.78
CA ARG A 90 -6.18 -10.93 19.16
C ARG A 90 -5.16 -10.90 20.28
N TRP A 91 -5.21 -11.84 21.22
CA TRP A 91 -4.28 -11.89 22.35
C TRP A 91 -2.86 -12.31 21.98
N CYS A 92 -2.66 -12.73 20.73
CA CYS A 92 -1.39 -13.24 20.23
C CYS A 92 -0.97 -12.58 18.91
N ALA A 93 -1.62 -11.48 18.54
CA ALA A 93 -1.29 -10.71 17.35
C ALA A 93 -0.53 -9.44 17.75
N PHE A 94 0.68 -9.27 17.21
CA PHE A 94 1.51 -8.09 17.40
C PHE A 94 1.59 -7.33 16.10
N ILE A 95 1.25 -6.05 16.14
CA ILE A 95 1.31 -5.15 14.98
C ILE A 95 2.51 -4.24 15.17
N THR A 96 3.47 -4.32 14.24
CA THR A 96 4.66 -3.47 14.25
C THR A 96 4.83 -2.79 12.89
N VAL A 97 5.36 -1.57 12.90
CA VAL A 97 5.74 -0.86 11.68
C VAL A 97 7.25 -0.80 11.62
N THR A 98 7.83 -1.44 10.61
CA THR A 98 9.28 -1.54 10.45
C THR A 98 9.71 -0.76 9.21
N PRO A 99 10.75 0.08 9.28
CA PRO A 99 11.32 0.69 8.08
C PRO A 99 11.95 -0.41 7.20
N ILE A 100 11.61 -0.40 5.92
CA ILE A 100 12.26 -1.23 4.89
C ILE A 100 12.96 -0.26 3.93
N THR A 101 14.01 -0.70 3.23
CA THR A 101 14.78 0.13 2.30
C THR A 101 13.88 0.97 1.38
N GLY A 102 13.78 2.27 1.64
CA GLY A 102 12.98 3.23 0.86
C GLY A 102 11.47 3.29 1.15
N ALA A 103 10.94 2.53 2.12
CA ALA A 103 9.52 2.50 2.49
C ALA A 103 9.30 2.09 3.96
N ARG A 104 8.05 1.92 4.38
CA ARG A 104 7.70 1.24 5.63
C ARG A 104 7.00 -0.08 5.31
N ALA A 105 6.93 -0.98 6.27
CA ALA A 105 6.03 -2.11 6.20
C ALA A 105 5.33 -2.31 7.52
N LEU A 106 4.04 -2.64 7.44
CA LEU A 106 3.26 -3.08 8.58
C LEU A 106 3.39 -4.60 8.66
N ILE A 107 3.98 -5.07 9.74
CA ILE A 107 4.17 -6.48 10.04
C ILE A 107 3.14 -6.86 11.10
N ILE A 108 2.34 -7.88 10.80
CA ILE A 108 1.40 -8.47 11.73
C ILE A 108 1.87 -9.89 12.03
N ASP A 109 2.48 -10.07 13.20
CA ASP A 109 2.87 -11.38 13.70
C ASP A 109 1.71 -11.96 14.49
N HIS A 110 1.27 -13.17 14.15
CA HIS A 110 0.25 -13.87 14.94
C HIS A 110 0.76 -15.24 15.39
N LYS A 111 0.59 -15.50 16.69
CA LYS A 111 0.83 -16.81 17.29
C LYS A 111 -0.51 -17.45 17.66
N ASP A 112 -0.65 -18.74 17.47
CA ASP A 112 -1.79 -19.49 17.98
C ASP A 112 -1.22 -20.68 18.74
N TRP A 113 -1.46 -20.75 20.05
CA TRP A 113 -0.90 -21.83 20.88
C TRP A 113 -1.64 -23.16 20.63
N HIS A 114 -2.85 -23.08 20.06
CA HIS A 114 -3.71 -24.22 19.79
C HIS A 114 -3.71 -24.64 18.30
N SER A 115 -2.95 -23.96 17.46
CA SER A 115 -2.86 -24.23 16.03
C SER A 115 -1.44 -24.01 15.52
N SER A 116 -0.96 -24.89 14.64
CA SER A 116 0.27 -24.68 13.86
C SER A 116 0.19 -23.49 12.88
N SER A 117 -0.92 -22.74 12.88
CA SER A 117 -1.14 -21.50 12.12
C SER A 117 -0.40 -20.29 12.72
N ASN A 118 0.90 -20.44 12.99
CA ASN A 118 1.78 -19.31 13.27
C ASN A 118 2.19 -18.66 11.95
N GLY A 119 2.24 -17.33 11.90
CA GLY A 119 2.58 -16.66 10.66
C GLY A 119 2.84 -15.17 10.82
N THR A 120 3.48 -14.62 9.80
CA THR A 120 3.80 -13.21 9.67
C THR A 120 3.15 -12.70 8.40
N ILE A 121 2.33 -11.65 8.53
CA ILE A 121 1.71 -10.97 7.39
C ILE A 121 2.42 -9.64 7.22
N THR A 122 3.01 -9.41 6.04
CA THR A 122 3.71 -8.16 5.73
C THR A 122 2.92 -7.34 4.72
N PHE A 123 2.59 -6.11 5.08
CA PHE A 123 2.04 -5.11 4.19
C PHE A 123 3.13 -4.09 3.87
N ASN A 124 3.70 -4.20 2.68
CA ASN A 124 4.64 -3.19 2.20
C ASN A 124 3.87 -1.89 1.90
N GLU A 125 4.38 -0.79 2.42
CA GLU A 125 3.88 0.53 2.09
C GLU A 125 4.18 0.89 0.63
N LEU A 126 3.42 1.85 0.11
CA LEU A 126 3.70 2.44 -1.18
C LEU A 126 5.05 3.19 -1.17
N PRO A 127 5.80 3.18 -2.29
CA PRO A 127 7.01 3.99 -2.43
C PRO A 127 6.77 5.47 -2.14
N GLN A 128 7.79 6.19 -1.66
CA GLN A 128 7.68 7.61 -1.26
C GLN A 128 6.95 8.49 -2.29
N TYR A 129 7.34 8.40 -3.57
CA TYR A 129 6.73 9.21 -4.64
C TYR A 129 5.21 8.99 -4.80
N GLN A 130 4.69 7.82 -4.38
CA GLN A 130 3.25 7.54 -4.39
C GLN A 130 2.56 8.09 -3.14
N ARG A 131 3.25 8.10 -2.01
CA ARG A 131 2.74 8.62 -0.73
C ARG A 131 2.56 10.13 -0.76
N ASP A 132 3.48 10.82 -1.41
CA ASP A 132 3.41 12.28 -1.55
C ASP A 132 2.13 12.71 -2.30
N LEU A 133 1.66 11.88 -3.24
CA LEU A 133 0.40 12.09 -3.97
C LEU A 133 -0.86 11.76 -3.14
N LEU A 134 -0.68 11.16 -1.97
CA LEU A 134 -1.74 10.71 -1.05
C LEU A 134 -1.68 11.47 0.29
N SER A 135 -1.23 12.73 0.27
CA SER A 135 -1.07 13.54 1.48
C SER A 135 -2.39 13.80 2.20
N ASP A 136 -3.50 13.85 1.48
CA ASP A 136 -4.84 14.23 1.96
C ASP A 136 -5.70 13.06 2.45
N LEU A 137 -5.13 11.88 2.61
CA LEU A 137 -5.87 10.70 3.08
C LEU A 137 -6.33 10.83 4.55
N PRO A 138 -7.50 10.26 4.89
CA PRO A 138 -7.96 10.19 6.26
C PRO A 138 -7.01 9.33 7.11
N ILE A 139 -6.81 9.74 8.37
CA ILE A 139 -6.01 9.04 9.35
C ILE A 139 -6.94 8.19 10.23
N ILE A 140 -6.64 6.90 10.35
CA ILE A 140 -7.30 5.99 11.29
C ILE A 140 -6.27 5.51 12.31
N GLU A 141 -6.61 5.65 13.57
CA GLU A 141 -5.84 5.07 14.67
C GLU A 141 -6.12 3.57 14.79
N SER A 142 -5.05 2.79 14.84
CA SER A 142 -5.12 1.41 15.30
C SER A 142 -4.90 1.42 16.80
N THR A 143 -5.98 1.45 17.58
CA THR A 143 -5.93 1.08 19.00
C THR A 143 -5.81 -0.44 19.09
N GLU A 144 -4.59 -0.95 19.08
CA GLU A 144 -4.19 -2.28 19.55
C GLU A 144 -2.65 -2.31 19.63
#